data_AF-A0A381VA06-F1
#
_entry.id   AF-A0A381VA06-F1
#
_cell.length_a   1.000
_cell.length_b   1.000
_cell.length_c   1.000
_cell.angle_alpha   90.00
_cell.angle_beta   90.00
_cell.angle_gamma   90.00
#
_symmetry.space_group_name_H-M   'P 1'
#
loop_
_entity.id
_entity.type
_entity.pdbx_description
1 polymer ?
#
loop_
_entity_poly.entity_id
_entity_poly.type
_entity_poly.pdbx_seq_one_letter_code
_entity_poly.pdbx_strand_id
1 'polypeptide(L)' 'MRQASYKRVLLKVSGESLKGSGHYGIDSDSVTYLAQQISDAHSMGVEVAVVIGGGNIWRGAAA' A
#
# COMPACT_ATOMS: atom_id res chain seq x y z
N MET A 1 -14.28 2.68 -22.59
CA MET A 1 -13.62 2.68 -21.26
C MET A 1 -12.28 1.99 -21.43
N ARG A 2 -11.18 2.54 -20.89
CA ARG A 2 -9.88 1.85 -20.97
C ARG A 2 -9.91 0.66 -20.03
N GLN A 3 -9.67 -0.52 -20.57
CA GLN A 3 -9.53 -1.74 -19.80
C GLN A 3 -8.22 -1.67 -19.01
N ALA A 4 -8.22 -2.15 -17.76
CA ALA A 4 -7.00 -2.25 -16.97
C ALA A 4 -5.96 -3.10 -17.70
N SER A 5 -4.70 -2.64 -17.76
CA SER A 5 -3.63 -3.37 -18.45
C SER A 5 -3.31 -4.73 -17.83
N TYR A 6 -3.68 -4.93 -16.56
CA TYR A 6 -3.44 -6.16 -15.81
C TYR A 6 -4.72 -6.65 -15.16
N LYS A 7 -4.97 -7.96 -15.25
CA LYS A 7 -6.09 -8.63 -14.56
C LYS A 7 -5.81 -8.85 -13.07
N ARG A 8 -4.58 -9.20 -12.72
CA ARG A 8 -4.15 -9.50 -11.34
C ARG A 8 -2.79 -8.88 -11.06
N VAL A 9 -2.63 -8.33 -9.87
CA VAL A 9 -1.37 -7.71 -9.43
C VAL A 9 -1.02 -8.11 -7.99
N LEU A 10 0.28 -8.16 -7.72
CA LEU A 10 0.84 -8.17 -6.36
C LEU A 10 1.40 -6.77 -6.08
N LEU A 11 0.66 -5.97 -5.32
CA LEU A 11 1.03 -4.61 -4.95
C LEU A 11 1.92 -4.64 -3.71
N LYS A 12 3.23 -4.45 -3.88
CA LYS A 12 4.13 -4.25 -2.75
C LYS A 12 4.13 -2.78 -2.34
N VAL A 13 3.86 -2.53 -1.07
CA VAL A 13 3.90 -1.21 -0.44
C VAL A 13 5.01 -1.17 0.61
N SER A 14 5.76 -0.06 0.67
CA SER A 14 6.70 0.17 1.77
C SER A 14 5.94 0.56 3.03
N GLY A 15 6.29 0.00 4.18
CA GLY A 15 5.76 0.47 5.47
C GLY A 15 6.01 1.95 5.71
N GLU A 16 7.12 2.47 5.21
CA GLU A 16 7.46 3.90 5.27
C GLU A 16 6.42 4.80 4.60
N SER A 17 5.67 4.28 3.62
CA SER A 17 4.61 5.04 2.98
C SER A 17 3.37 5.20 3.87
N LEU A 18 3.28 4.46 4.98
CA LEU A 18 2.12 4.45 5.88
C LEU A 18 2.29 5.34 7.11
N LYS A 19 3.47 5.94 7.35
CA LYS A 19 3.70 6.83 8.50
C LYS A 19 3.52 8.31 8.17
N GLY A 20 3.10 8.64 6.95
CA GLY A 20 2.97 10.01 6.47
C GLY A 20 4.30 10.78 6.57
N SER A 21 4.25 11.99 7.15
CA SER A 21 5.43 12.80 7.48
C SER A 21 6.08 12.41 8.82
N GLY A 22 5.50 11.46 9.56
CA GLY A 22 6.01 11.00 10.84
C GLY A 22 7.27 10.15 10.71
N HIS A 23 8.05 10.04 11.78
CA HIS A 23 9.25 9.20 11.81
C HIS A 23 8.94 7.71 12.08
N TYR A 24 7.81 7.42 12.72
CA TYR A 24 7.40 6.08 13.17
C TYR A 24 5.86 5.99 13.20
N GLY A 25 5.31 4.78 13.12
CA GLY A 25 3.89 4.52 13.39
C GLY A 25 3.05 4.38 12.13
N ILE A 26 1.75 4.64 12.27
CA ILE A 26 0.76 4.52 11.19
C ILE A 26 -0.06 5.81 11.17
N ASP A 27 -0.03 6.48 10.03
CA ASP A 27 -0.81 7.67 9.73
C ASP A 27 -2.13 7.27 9.06
N SER A 28 -3.25 7.68 9.64
CA SER A 28 -4.60 7.29 9.18
C SER A 28 -4.91 7.79 7.78
N ASP A 29 -4.42 8.98 7.43
CA ASP A 29 -4.72 9.63 6.15
C ASP A 29 -3.98 8.90 5.02
N SER A 30 -2.71 8.54 5.25
CA SER A 30 -1.92 7.70 4.34
C SER A 30 -2.56 6.34 4.10
N VAL A 31 -3.06 5.68 5.16
CA VAL A 31 -3.76 4.39 5.04
C VAL A 31 -5.07 4.54 4.26
N THR A 32 -5.86 5.57 4.58
CA THR A 32 -7.15 5.84 3.92
C THR A 32 -6.95 6.12 2.44
N TYR A 33 -5.95 6.91 2.09
CA TYR A 33 -5.57 7.19 0.72
C TYR A 33 -5.23 5.90 -0.05
N LEU A 34 -4.34 5.06 0.51
CA LEU A 34 -3.96 3.80 -0.12
C LEU A 34 -5.15 2.85 -0.28
N ALA A 35 -6.00 2.75 0.74
CA ALA A 35 -7.21 1.93 0.70
C ALA A 35 -8.16 2.37 -0.43
N GLN A 36 -8.35 3.68 -0.60
CA GLN A 36 -9.17 4.21 -1.69
C GLN A 36 -8.59 3.85 -3.07
N GLN A 37 -7.28 4.00 -3.27
CA GLN A 37 -6.65 3.64 -4.54
C GLN A 37 -6.78 2.14 -4.87
N ILE A 38 -6.66 1.27 -3.85
CA ILE A 38 -6.87 -0.17 -4.01
C ILE A 38 -8.34 -0.48 -4.33
N SER A 39 -9.28 0.20 -3.66
CA SER A 39 -10.72 0.07 -3.91
C SER A 39 -11.08 0.47 -5.35
N ASP A 40 -10.50 1.55 -5.85
CA ASP A 40 -10.72 2.03 -7.22
C ASP A 40 -10.21 0.99 -8.24
N ALA A 41 -8.99 0.47 -8.04
CA ALA A 41 -8.43 -0.58 -8.89
C ALA A 41 -9.27 -1.87 -8.84
N HIS A 42 -9.74 -2.26 -7.65
CA HIS A 42 -10.59 -3.44 -7.49
C HIS A 42 -11.95 -3.26 -8.19
N SER A 43 -12.54 -2.06 -8.12
CA SER A 43 -13.79 -1.70 -8.80
C SER A 43 -13.66 -1.75 -10.33
N MET A 44 -12.44 -1.61 -10.86
CA MET A 44 -12.13 -1.84 -12.28
C MET A 44 -12.01 -3.33 -12.66
N GLY A 45 -12.23 -4.25 -11.72
CA GLY A 45 -12.13 -5.69 -11.93
C GLY A 45 -10.72 -6.25 -11.77
N VAL A 46 -9.78 -5.48 -11.22
CA VAL A 46 -8.42 -5.96 -10.94
C VAL A 46 -8.41 -6.77 -9.64
N GLU A 47 -7.78 -7.94 -9.70
CA GLU A 47 -7.52 -8.77 -8.53
C GLU A 47 -6.22 -8.29 -7.86
N VAL A 48 -6.33 -7.75 -6.64
CA VAL A 48 -5.19 -7.11 -5.96
C VAL A 48 -4.81 -7.92 -4.72
N ALA A 49 -3.57 -8.41 -4.68
CA ALA A 49 -2.93 -8.87 -3.46
C ALA A 49 -1.96 -7.79 -2.97
N VAL A 50 -1.91 -7.52 -1.67
CA VAL A 50 -1.07 -6.45 -1.11
C VAL A 50 0.00 -7.05 -0.19
N VAL A 51 1.25 -6.63 -0.37
CA VAL A 51 2.38 -6.97 0.52
C VAL A 51 2.87 -5.68 1.15
N ILE A 52 2.76 -5.55 2.46
CA ILE A 52 3.16 -4.35 3.21
C ILE A 52 4.44 -4.65 3.98
N GLY A 53 5.49 -3.84 3.78
CA GLY A 53 6.68 -3.89 4.64
C GLY A 53 6.41 -3.28 6.02
N GLY A 54 7.07 -3.76 7.08
CA GLY A 54 6.86 -3.27 8.45
C GLY A 54 7.83 -2.19 8.93
N GLY A 55 8.64 -1.59 8.04
CA GLY A 55 9.77 -0.72 8.40
C GLY A 55 9.41 0.54 9.20
N ASN A 56 8.19 1.03 9.08
CA ASN A 56 7.64 2.13 9.88
C ASN A 56 7.38 1.78 11.34
N ILE A 57 7.30 0.48 11.67
CA ILE A 57 7.10 -0.05 13.03
C ILE A 57 8.38 -0.72 13.54
N TRP A 58 9.05 -1.47 12.68
CA TRP A 58 10.24 -2.18 13.09
C TRP A 58 11.18 -2.40 11.92
N ARG A 59 12.45 -2.10 12.15
CA ARG A 59 13.54 -2.45 11.25
C ARG A 59 14.49 -3.34 12.03
N GLY A 60 14.72 -4.54 11.52
CA GLY A 60 15.83 -5.36 12.01
C GLY A 60 17.11 -4.54 11.85
N ALA A 61 17.89 -4.43 12.93
CA ALA A 61 19.17 -3.75 12.89
C ALA A 61 20.04 -4.34 11.75
N ALA A 62 20.72 -3.47 11.01
CA ALA A 62 21.93 -3.90 10.33
C ALA A 62 22.93 -4.24 11.44
N ALA A 63 23.31 -5.52 11.51
CA ALA A 63 24.45 -5.94 12.32
C ALA A 63 25.73 -5.21 11.87
#